data_AF-A0A353S7N1-F1
#
_entry.id   AF-A0A353S7N1-F1
#
_cell.length_a   1.000
_cell.length_b   1.000
_cell.length_c   1.000
_cell.angle_alpha   90.00
_cell.angle_beta   90.00
_cell.angle_gamma   90.00
#
_symmetry.space_group_name_H-M   'P 1'
#
loop_
_entity.id
_entity.type
_entity.pdbx_description
1 polymer ?
#
loop_
_entity_poly.entity_id
_entity_poly.type
_entity_poly.pdbx_seq_one_letter_code
_entity_poly.pdbx_strand_id
1 'polypeptide(L)'
;MAEKKQHKIVSASSGKETSAKPAGVAAQQIASSTVGLRIGAVVLWVAALVCEFLALKAILAPEDAPFIPGIPPLYAGIGFLVVDLICVIIGAQLWKKANHIHPASEKNPVTFWLWNNMGVIVCAIAFIPFVVLLLTNKDADKKTKTVGTIVAVVALLIGGFASYDYNPYSQEEQQQILAMEEATSQVYWTAGGKVFHIYEDCQHLNRTEELTLGSTQEAEAAGKERLCKTCFSRHEKEQAAAQIEE
;
A
#
# COMPACT_ATOMS: atom_id res chain seq x y z
N MET A 1 -18.07 29.32 22.50
CA MET A 1 -16.67 28.90 22.61
C MET A 1 -16.69 27.47 23.13
N ALA A 2 -16.25 26.50 22.32
CA ALA A 2 -16.24 25.11 22.77
C ALA A 2 -15.05 24.91 23.71
N GLU A 3 -15.30 24.33 24.88
CA GLU A 3 -14.28 23.98 25.86
C GLU A 3 -13.24 23.05 25.20
N LYS A 4 -11.97 23.45 25.23
CA LYS A 4 -10.87 22.72 24.60
C LYS A 4 -10.63 21.45 25.45
N LYS A 5 -11.12 20.30 25.00
CA LYS A 5 -10.93 19.02 25.71
C LYS A 5 -9.42 18.75 25.80
N GLN A 6 -8.88 18.63 27.01
CA GLN A 6 -7.48 18.28 27.20
C GLN A 6 -7.29 16.81 26.82
N HIS A 7 -6.50 16.56 25.78
CA HIS A 7 -6.13 15.22 25.37
C HIS A 7 -5.01 14.69 26.27
N LYS A 8 -5.06 13.41 26.62
CA LYS A 8 -3.93 12.68 27.16
C LYS A 8 -2.96 12.41 26.00
N ILE A 9 -1.81 13.05 26.00
CA ILE A 9 -0.81 12.90 24.93
C ILE A 9 0.23 11.85 25.34
N VAL A 10 0.42 10.84 24.51
CA VAL A 10 1.40 9.76 24.69
C VAL A 10 2.47 9.87 23.61
N SER A 11 3.74 9.87 24.00
CA SER A 11 4.87 9.90 23.06
C SER A 11 5.04 8.54 22.35
N ALA A 12 5.14 8.55 21.03
CA ALA A 12 5.33 7.35 20.21
C ALA A 12 6.63 6.58 20.55
N SER A 13 7.71 7.30 20.84
CA SER A 13 9.02 6.73 21.11
C SER A 13 9.21 6.22 22.54
N SER A 14 8.48 6.76 23.52
CA SER A 14 8.67 6.42 24.94
C SER A 14 7.48 5.73 25.59
N GLY A 15 6.29 5.77 24.98
CA GLY A 15 5.05 5.23 25.54
C GLY A 15 4.59 5.93 26.83
N LYS A 16 5.22 7.04 27.22
CA LYS A 16 4.89 7.80 28.43
C LYS A 16 3.95 8.97 28.10
N GLU A 17 3.11 9.30 29.08
CA GLU A 17 2.30 10.52 29.06
C GLU A 17 3.21 11.76 29.07
N THR A 18 2.98 12.69 28.16
CA THR A 18 3.74 13.93 28.04
C THR A 18 2.79 15.11 27.96
N SER A 19 2.85 16.04 28.93
CA SER A 19 2.05 17.28 28.92
C SER A 19 2.66 18.42 28.10
N ALA A 20 3.86 18.22 27.54
CA ALA A 20 4.59 19.25 26.81
C ALA A 20 4.93 18.75 25.41
N LYS A 21 4.81 19.64 24.42
CA LYS A 21 5.47 19.51 23.12
C LYS A 21 6.94 19.18 23.41
N PRO A 22 7.42 17.94 23.19
CA PRO A 22 8.79 17.60 23.51
C PRO A 22 9.71 18.54 22.73
N ALA A 23 10.75 19.07 23.40
CA ALA A 23 11.79 19.82 22.72
C ALA A 23 12.33 18.94 21.57
N GLY A 24 12.38 19.53 20.37
CA GLY A 24 12.51 18.85 19.09
C GLY A 24 13.41 17.62 19.12
N VAL A 25 12.79 16.45 19.00
CA VAL A 25 13.49 15.32 18.39
C VAL A 25 13.60 15.72 16.93
N ALA A 26 14.79 16.14 16.51
CA ALA A 26 15.07 16.43 15.11
C ALA A 26 14.46 15.31 14.28
N ALA A 27 13.61 15.65 13.31
CA ALA A 27 13.05 14.72 12.35
C ALA A 27 14.22 14.11 11.57
N GLN A 28 14.84 13.10 12.16
CA GLN A 28 15.93 12.38 11.53
C GLN A 28 15.23 11.54 10.48
N GLN A 29 15.13 12.09 9.27
CA GLN A 29 14.76 11.32 8.08
C GLN A 29 15.66 10.10 8.06
N ILE A 30 15.14 8.96 8.51
CA ILE A 30 15.78 7.70 8.21
C ILE A 30 15.61 7.58 6.70
N ALA A 31 16.67 7.87 5.95
CA ALA A 31 16.77 7.62 4.53
C ALA A 31 16.65 6.10 4.31
N SER A 32 15.42 5.59 4.38
CA SER A 32 15.13 4.18 4.27
C SER A 32 15.19 3.82 2.79
N SER A 33 16.21 3.03 2.42
CA SER A 33 16.40 2.63 1.02
C SER A 33 15.22 1.79 0.54
N THR A 34 14.46 2.30 -0.45
CA THR A 34 13.31 1.59 -1.03
C THR A 34 13.71 0.57 -2.09
N VAL A 35 14.98 0.56 -2.49
CA VAL A 35 15.48 -0.34 -3.54
C VAL A 35 15.23 -1.79 -3.17
N GLY A 36 15.44 -2.18 -1.91
CA GLY A 36 15.16 -3.53 -1.42
C GLY A 36 13.68 -3.93 -1.52
N LEU A 37 12.76 -3.01 -1.21
CA LEU A 37 11.31 -3.25 -1.31
C LEU A 37 10.89 -3.45 -2.77
N ARG A 38 11.40 -2.62 -3.69
CA ARG A 38 11.11 -2.74 -5.12
C ARG A 38 11.68 -4.02 -5.71
N ILE A 39 12.91 -4.38 -5.38
CA ILE A 39 13.52 -5.64 -5.81
C ILE A 39 12.71 -6.83 -5.27
N GLY A 40 12.35 -6.82 -3.99
CA GLY A 40 11.51 -7.86 -3.39
C GLY A 40 10.16 -8.01 -4.10
N ALA A 41 9.51 -6.89 -4.44
CA ALA A 41 8.27 -6.90 -5.22
C ALA A 41 8.46 -7.54 -6.60
N VAL A 42 9.50 -7.14 -7.35
CA VAL A 42 9.79 -7.67 -8.69
C VAL A 42 10.13 -9.16 -8.62
N VAL A 43 10.91 -9.60 -7.63
CA VAL A 43 11.23 -11.02 -7.42
C VAL A 43 9.97 -11.84 -7.17
N LEU A 44 9.05 -11.34 -6.34
CA LEU A 44 7.77 -12.01 -6.10
C LEU A 44 6.90 -12.07 -7.35
N TRP A 45 6.89 -11.03 -8.17
CA TRP A 45 6.16 -11.03 -9.44
C TRP A 45 6.76 -11.99 -10.46
N VAL A 46 8.09 -12.09 -10.55
CA VAL A 46 8.74 -13.12 -11.38
C VAL A 46 8.42 -14.52 -10.87
N ALA A 47 8.43 -14.72 -9.54
CA ALA A 47 8.01 -16.00 -8.94
C ALA A 47 6.54 -16.33 -9.26
N ALA A 48 5.66 -15.32 -9.25
CA ALA A 48 4.26 -15.47 -9.63
C ALA A 48 4.13 -15.95 -11.09
N LEU A 49 4.82 -15.33 -12.05
CA LEU A 49 4.83 -15.79 -13.45
C LEU A 49 5.37 -17.21 -13.63
N VAL A 50 6.34 -17.62 -12.81
CA VAL A 50 6.82 -19.02 -12.78
C VAL A 50 5.71 -19.94 -12.27
N CYS A 51 4.98 -19.55 -11.21
CA CYS A 51 3.82 -20.30 -10.73
C CYS A 51 2.69 -20.36 -11.77
N GLU A 52 2.39 -19.28 -12.48
CA GLU A 52 1.44 -19.24 -13.59
C GLU A 52 1.82 -20.27 -14.67
N PHE A 53 3.09 -20.26 -15.10
CA PHE A 53 3.60 -21.20 -16.08
C PHE A 53 3.51 -22.66 -15.60
N LEU A 54 3.84 -22.92 -14.33
CA LEU A 54 3.68 -24.25 -13.73
C LEU A 54 2.22 -24.66 -13.62
N ALA A 55 1.29 -23.73 -13.36
CA ALA A 55 -0.14 -24.00 -13.37
C ALA A 55 -0.61 -24.43 -14.76
N LEU A 56 -0.17 -23.74 -15.83
CA LEU A 56 -0.47 -24.12 -17.20
C LEU A 56 0.10 -25.50 -17.55
N LYS A 57 1.36 -25.77 -17.20
CA LYS A 57 1.98 -27.09 -17.42
C LYS A 57 1.25 -28.18 -16.67
N ALA A 58 0.92 -27.97 -15.41
CA ALA A 58 0.17 -28.94 -14.60
C ALA A 58 -1.18 -29.28 -15.22
N ILE A 59 -1.87 -28.31 -15.83
CA ILE A 59 -3.22 -28.49 -16.39
C ILE A 59 -3.20 -29.02 -17.84
N LEU A 60 -2.32 -28.49 -18.68
CA LEU A 60 -2.33 -28.70 -20.13
C LEU A 60 -1.29 -29.69 -20.64
N ALA A 61 -0.24 -29.96 -19.85
CA ALA A 61 0.83 -30.91 -20.20
C ALA A 61 1.28 -31.67 -18.93
N PRO A 62 0.38 -32.46 -18.30
CA PRO A 62 0.66 -33.10 -17.03
C PRO A 62 1.82 -34.11 -17.10
N GLU A 63 2.08 -34.73 -18.26
CA GLU A 63 3.28 -35.56 -18.47
C GLU A 63 4.61 -34.79 -18.31
N ASP A 64 4.62 -33.48 -18.59
CA ASP A 64 5.78 -32.60 -18.45
C ASP A 64 5.92 -32.02 -17.03
N ALA A 65 4.95 -32.28 -16.14
CA ALA A 65 4.88 -31.71 -14.80
C ALA A 65 5.14 -32.78 -13.72
N PRO A 66 6.40 -33.25 -13.55
CA PRO A 66 6.75 -34.33 -12.61
C PRO A 66 6.64 -33.97 -11.12
N PHE A 67 6.07 -32.81 -10.78
CA PHE A 67 6.38 -32.12 -9.52
C PHE A 67 5.47 -32.49 -8.34
N ILE A 68 4.31 -33.14 -8.54
CA ILE A 68 3.45 -33.57 -7.43
C ILE A 68 2.74 -34.91 -7.70
N PRO A 69 3.39 -36.06 -7.43
CA PRO A 69 2.76 -37.37 -7.59
C PRO A 69 1.55 -37.51 -6.65
N GLY A 70 0.43 -38.01 -7.17
CA GLY A 70 -0.78 -38.31 -6.39
C GLY A 70 -1.81 -37.17 -6.31
N ILE A 71 -1.56 -36.00 -6.89
CA ILE A 71 -2.54 -34.91 -6.99
C ILE A 71 -3.09 -34.82 -8.41
N PRO A 72 -4.43 -34.74 -8.62
CA PRO A 72 -4.98 -34.56 -9.95
C PRO A 72 -4.53 -33.23 -10.59
N PRO A 73 -4.24 -33.21 -11.91
CA PRO A 73 -3.75 -32.05 -12.67
C PRO A 73 -4.42 -30.71 -12.36
N LEU A 74 -5.76 -30.70 -12.36
CA LEU A 74 -6.55 -29.50 -12.07
C LEU A 74 -6.26 -28.93 -10.66
N TYR A 75 -6.17 -29.77 -9.64
CA TYR A 75 -5.93 -29.29 -8.27
C TYR A 75 -4.49 -28.81 -8.08
N ALA A 76 -3.52 -29.45 -8.74
CA ALA A 76 -2.14 -28.96 -8.78
C ALA A 76 -2.07 -27.57 -9.42
N GLY A 77 -2.74 -27.38 -10.57
CA GLY A 77 -2.84 -26.08 -11.23
C GLY A 77 -3.49 -25.00 -10.36
N ILE A 78 -4.60 -25.33 -9.68
CA ILE A 78 -5.23 -24.43 -8.71
C ILE A 78 -4.27 -24.07 -7.57
N GLY A 79 -3.51 -25.05 -7.05
CA GLY A 79 -2.50 -24.81 -6.02
C GLY A 79 -1.46 -23.77 -6.45
N PHE A 80 -0.95 -23.87 -7.68
CA PHE A 80 -0.03 -22.88 -8.24
C PHE A 80 -0.69 -21.51 -8.42
N LEU A 81 -1.93 -21.43 -8.88
CA LEU A 81 -2.68 -20.16 -9.00
C LEU A 81 -2.89 -19.47 -7.64
N VAL A 82 -3.07 -20.24 -6.56
CA VAL A 82 -3.18 -19.69 -5.21
C VAL A 82 -1.83 -19.11 -4.75
N VAL A 83 -0.72 -19.81 -4.99
CA VAL A 83 0.62 -19.30 -4.66
C VAL A 83 0.94 -18.05 -5.48
N ASP A 84 0.64 -18.05 -6.78
CA ASP A 84 0.74 -16.90 -7.68
C ASP A 84 0.00 -15.69 -7.09
N LEU A 85 -1.30 -15.85 -6.76
CA LEU A 85 -2.11 -14.78 -6.19
C LEU A 85 -1.49 -14.18 -4.93
N ILE A 86 -0.97 -15.02 -4.03
CA ILE A 86 -0.28 -14.56 -2.82
C ILE A 86 0.97 -13.75 -3.18
N CYS A 87 1.81 -14.26 -4.09
CA CYS A 87 3.01 -13.58 -4.54
C CYS A 87 2.70 -12.21 -5.18
N VAL A 88 1.68 -12.14 -6.05
CA VAL A 88 1.25 -10.88 -6.69
C VAL A 88 0.79 -9.86 -5.65
N ILE A 89 -0.04 -10.27 -4.69
CA ILE A 89 -0.56 -9.38 -3.65
C ILE A 89 0.56 -8.87 -2.75
N ILE A 90 1.44 -9.76 -2.27
CA ILE A 90 2.57 -9.35 -1.41
C ILE A 90 3.51 -8.42 -2.18
N GLY A 91 3.83 -8.75 -3.44
CA GLY A 91 4.65 -7.89 -4.30
C GLY A 91 4.02 -6.51 -4.48
N ALA A 92 2.70 -6.44 -4.70
CA ALA A 92 1.98 -5.18 -4.77
C ALA A 92 2.03 -4.39 -3.44
N GLN A 93 1.92 -5.05 -2.28
CA GLN A 93 2.06 -4.34 -1.00
C GLN A 93 3.48 -3.79 -0.80
N LEU A 94 4.52 -4.54 -1.16
CA LEU A 94 5.91 -4.07 -1.10
C LEU A 94 6.15 -2.89 -2.03
N TRP A 95 5.58 -2.95 -3.25
CA TRP A 95 5.67 -1.85 -4.22
C TRP A 95 4.96 -0.59 -3.72
N LYS A 96 3.73 -0.72 -3.20
CA LYS A 96 2.99 0.40 -2.58
C LYS A 96 3.77 1.03 -1.44
N LYS A 97 4.33 0.21 -0.54
CA LYS A 97 5.18 0.71 0.55
C LYS A 97 6.39 1.48 0.03
N ALA A 98 7.05 0.98 -1.02
CA ALA A 98 8.16 1.68 -1.66
C ALA A 98 7.74 3.02 -2.29
N ASN A 99 6.52 3.12 -2.82
CA ASN A 99 5.96 4.35 -3.37
C ASN A 99 5.58 5.35 -2.28
N HIS A 100 5.16 4.93 -1.09
CA HIS A 100 4.87 5.87 0.00
C HIS A 100 6.16 6.50 0.56
N ILE A 101 7.26 5.74 0.58
CA ILE A 101 8.57 6.26 1.00
C ILE A 101 9.19 7.15 -0.08
N HIS A 102 9.18 6.70 -1.34
CA HIS A 102 9.70 7.46 -2.49
C HIS A 102 8.64 7.51 -3.61
N PRO A 103 7.65 8.42 -3.48
CA PRO A 103 6.57 8.56 -4.45
C PRO A 103 7.07 9.05 -5.81
N ALA A 104 6.23 8.90 -6.82
CA ALA A 104 6.46 9.52 -8.12
C ALA A 104 5.99 10.99 -8.10
N SER A 105 6.63 11.85 -8.89
CA SER A 105 6.21 13.25 -9.03
C SER A 105 4.97 13.34 -9.93
N GLU A 106 4.00 14.16 -9.53
CA GLU A 106 2.79 14.43 -10.34
C GLU A 106 3.09 15.21 -11.63
N LYS A 107 4.25 15.87 -11.70
CA LYS A 107 4.70 16.58 -12.91
C LYS A 107 4.82 15.65 -14.12
N ASN A 108 5.05 14.35 -13.88
CA ASN A 108 4.99 13.34 -14.92
C ASN A 108 3.78 12.40 -14.69
N PRO A 109 2.61 12.72 -15.27
CA PRO A 109 1.37 11.99 -14.99
C PRO A 109 1.43 10.53 -15.46
N VAL A 110 2.20 10.23 -16.51
CA VAL A 110 2.36 8.87 -17.02
C VAL A 110 3.16 8.02 -16.03
N THR A 111 4.29 8.53 -15.55
CA THR A 111 5.09 7.83 -14.54
C THR A 111 4.33 7.69 -13.23
N PHE A 112 3.64 8.75 -12.79
CA PHE A 112 2.81 8.72 -11.59
C PHE A 112 1.71 7.66 -11.66
N TRP A 113 0.96 7.62 -12.77
CA TRP A 113 -0.07 6.61 -12.99
C TRP A 113 0.52 5.20 -13.01
N LEU A 114 1.60 4.99 -13.77
CA LEU A 114 2.23 3.68 -13.91
C LEU A 114 2.74 3.16 -12.56
N TRP A 115 3.49 3.99 -11.82
CA TRP A 115 4.07 3.60 -10.53
C TRP A 115 3.01 3.17 -9.51
N ASN A 116 1.88 3.89 -9.46
CA ASN A 116 0.81 3.63 -8.49
C ASN A 116 -0.12 2.47 -8.93
N ASN A 117 -0.11 2.08 -10.20
CA ASN A 117 -0.94 0.98 -10.72
C ASN A 117 -0.13 -0.29 -11.04
N MET A 118 1.18 -0.33 -10.78
CA MET A 118 2.05 -1.48 -11.10
C MET A 118 1.52 -2.81 -10.58
N GLY A 119 1.04 -2.88 -9.34
CA GLY A 119 0.50 -4.12 -8.77
C GLY A 119 -0.70 -4.65 -9.56
N VAL A 120 -1.61 -3.77 -9.97
CA VAL A 120 -2.80 -4.13 -10.78
C VAL A 120 -2.39 -4.56 -12.18
N ILE A 121 -1.43 -3.85 -12.78
CA ILE A 121 -0.90 -4.18 -14.12
C ILE A 121 -0.27 -5.57 -14.12
N VAL A 122 0.59 -5.86 -13.13
CA VAL A 122 1.22 -7.18 -13.02
C VAL A 122 0.19 -8.26 -12.74
N CYS A 123 -0.81 -8.00 -11.90
CA CYS A 123 -1.91 -8.93 -11.67
C CYS A 123 -2.68 -9.25 -12.97
N ALA A 124 -2.95 -8.24 -13.80
CA ALA A 124 -3.57 -8.44 -15.10
C ALA A 124 -2.67 -9.26 -16.05
N ILE A 125 -1.36 -9.00 -16.06
CA ILE A 125 -0.38 -9.76 -16.85
C ILE A 125 -0.30 -11.22 -16.39
N ALA A 126 -0.44 -11.51 -15.09
CA ALA A 126 -0.33 -12.86 -14.54
C ALA A 126 -1.59 -13.73 -14.68
N PHE A 127 -2.78 -13.15 -14.85
CA PHE A 127 -4.01 -13.95 -14.92
C PHE A 127 -4.78 -13.85 -16.23
N ILE A 128 -4.68 -12.74 -16.97
CA ILE A 128 -5.41 -12.60 -18.25
C ILE A 128 -4.87 -13.57 -19.31
N PRO A 129 -3.54 -13.68 -19.55
CA PRO A 129 -3.00 -14.65 -20.51
C PRO A 129 -3.37 -16.08 -20.12
N PHE A 130 -3.23 -16.46 -18.84
CA PHE A 130 -3.69 -17.76 -18.33
C PHE A 130 -5.14 -18.07 -18.71
N VAL A 131 -6.07 -17.14 -18.45
CA VAL A 131 -7.49 -17.29 -18.77
C VAL A 131 -7.70 -17.50 -20.27
N VAL A 132 -7.06 -16.68 -21.11
CA VAL A 132 -7.18 -16.79 -22.56
C VAL A 132 -6.61 -18.13 -23.06
N LEU A 133 -5.44 -18.53 -22.59
CA LEU A 133 -4.80 -19.78 -22.97
C LEU A 133 -5.64 -20.99 -22.58
N LEU A 134 -6.21 -21.00 -21.37
CA LEU A 134 -7.04 -22.11 -20.90
C LEU A 134 -8.36 -22.21 -21.69
N LEU A 135 -8.99 -21.08 -22.01
CA LEU A 135 -10.24 -21.04 -22.79
C LEU A 135 -10.05 -21.40 -24.26
N THR A 136 -8.91 -21.03 -24.86
CA THR A 136 -8.63 -21.27 -26.29
C THR A 136 -8.00 -22.64 -26.55
N ASN A 137 -7.48 -23.32 -25.52
CA ASN A 137 -6.97 -24.67 -25.64
C ASN A 137 -8.09 -25.61 -26.14
N LYS A 138 -7.81 -26.53 -27.05
CA LYS A 138 -8.81 -27.48 -27.58
C LYS A 138 -8.82 -28.80 -26.82
N ASP A 139 -7.66 -29.23 -26.36
CA ASP A 139 -7.41 -30.57 -25.80
C ASP A 139 -7.81 -30.71 -24.33
N ALA A 140 -7.87 -29.60 -23.59
CA ALA A 140 -8.33 -29.62 -22.20
C ALA A 140 -9.82 -29.98 -22.10
N ASP A 141 -10.17 -30.79 -21.11
CA ASP A 141 -11.54 -31.23 -20.90
C ASP A 141 -12.44 -30.08 -20.39
N LYS A 142 -13.76 -30.24 -20.56
CA LYS A 142 -14.75 -29.20 -20.25
C LYS A 142 -14.74 -28.81 -18.76
N LYS A 143 -14.54 -29.76 -17.85
CA LYS A 143 -14.54 -29.50 -16.40
C LYS A 143 -13.32 -28.68 -16.04
N THR A 144 -12.15 -29.08 -16.50
CA THR A 144 -10.87 -28.39 -16.23
C THR A 144 -10.87 -26.97 -16.77
N LYS A 145 -11.31 -26.76 -18.02
CA LYS A 145 -11.44 -25.40 -18.59
C LYS A 145 -12.38 -24.53 -17.76
N THR A 146 -13.55 -25.06 -17.42
CA THR A 146 -14.57 -24.30 -16.68
C THR A 146 -14.05 -23.92 -15.29
N VAL A 147 -13.56 -24.89 -14.51
CA VAL A 147 -13.12 -24.66 -13.13
C VAL A 147 -11.86 -23.79 -13.10
N GLY A 148 -10.84 -24.12 -13.90
CA GLY A 148 -9.59 -23.36 -13.93
C GLY A 148 -9.80 -21.91 -14.36
N THR A 149 -10.69 -21.66 -15.34
CA THR A 149 -11.03 -20.30 -15.77
C THR A 149 -11.71 -19.52 -14.64
N ILE A 150 -12.71 -20.13 -13.97
CA ILE A 150 -13.41 -19.47 -12.85
C ILE A 150 -12.42 -19.11 -11.75
N VAL A 151 -11.53 -20.03 -11.36
CA VAL A 151 -10.53 -19.79 -10.33
C VAL A 151 -9.60 -18.65 -10.72
N ALA A 152 -9.09 -18.64 -11.95
CA ALA A 152 -8.20 -17.58 -12.43
C ALA A 152 -8.89 -16.21 -12.52
N VAL A 153 -10.16 -16.16 -12.95
CA VAL A 153 -10.94 -14.91 -12.97
C VAL A 153 -11.19 -14.40 -11.55
N VAL A 154 -11.54 -15.27 -10.60
CA VAL A 154 -11.70 -14.88 -9.19
C VAL A 154 -10.37 -14.38 -8.62
N ALA A 155 -9.25 -15.05 -8.92
CA ALA A 155 -7.93 -14.62 -8.51
C ALA A 155 -7.57 -13.24 -9.09
N LEU A 156 -7.83 -13.01 -10.38
CA LEU A 156 -7.64 -11.71 -11.02
C LEU A 156 -8.44 -10.59 -10.33
N LEU A 157 -9.69 -10.85 -9.97
CA LEU A 157 -10.53 -9.86 -9.28
C LEU A 157 -9.99 -9.56 -7.88
N ILE A 158 -9.73 -10.59 -7.07
CA ILE A 158 -9.20 -10.43 -5.71
C ILE A 158 -7.83 -9.73 -5.74
N GLY A 159 -6.93 -10.21 -6.60
CA GLY A 159 -5.59 -9.67 -6.78
C GLY A 159 -5.63 -8.22 -7.25
N GLY A 160 -6.48 -7.90 -8.23
CA GLY A 160 -6.68 -6.54 -8.71
C GLY A 160 -7.14 -5.58 -7.62
N PHE A 161 -8.19 -5.94 -6.86
CA PHE A 161 -8.68 -5.11 -5.76
C PHE A 161 -7.68 -4.94 -4.61
N ALA A 162 -6.94 -6.00 -4.27
CA ALA A 162 -5.93 -5.96 -3.21
C ALA A 162 -4.66 -5.19 -3.62
N SER A 163 -4.35 -5.18 -4.92
CA SER A 163 -3.16 -4.54 -5.48
C SER A 163 -3.37 -3.07 -5.82
N TYR A 164 -4.61 -2.62 -5.96
CA TYR A 164 -4.93 -1.23 -6.24
C TYR A 164 -4.45 -0.31 -5.10
N ASP A 165 -3.84 0.82 -5.48
CA ASP A 165 -3.45 1.86 -4.55
C ASP A 165 -4.58 2.89 -4.43
N TYR A 166 -5.31 2.82 -3.31
CA TYR A 166 -6.46 3.70 -3.04
C TYR A 166 -6.03 5.08 -2.55
N ASN A 167 -4.78 5.25 -2.09
CA ASN A 167 -4.29 6.49 -1.51
C ASN A 167 -2.88 6.81 -2.05
N PRO A 168 -2.72 7.01 -3.37
CA PRO A 168 -1.42 7.35 -3.93
C PRO A 168 -0.96 8.72 -3.40
N TYR A 169 0.28 8.79 -2.94
CA TYR A 169 0.96 10.03 -2.55
C TYR A 169 1.89 10.50 -3.67
N SER A 170 1.97 11.81 -3.90
CA SER A 170 2.97 12.40 -4.79
C SER A 170 4.19 12.96 -4.05
N GLN A 171 5.27 13.19 -4.79
CA GLN A 171 6.47 13.83 -4.23
C GLN A 171 6.17 15.24 -3.72
N GLU A 172 5.35 15.98 -4.46
CA GLU A 172 4.95 17.33 -4.10
C GLU A 172 4.14 17.34 -2.79
N GLU A 173 3.15 16.46 -2.66
CA GLU A 173 2.37 16.30 -1.42
C GLU A 173 3.25 15.86 -0.25
N GLN A 174 4.19 14.93 -0.47
CA GLN A 174 5.12 14.49 0.57
C GLN A 174 6.01 15.64 1.04
N GLN A 175 6.54 16.46 0.13
CA GLN A 175 7.33 17.64 0.48
C GLN A 175 6.53 18.68 1.26
N GLN A 176 5.27 18.90 0.89
CA GLN A 176 4.37 19.78 1.64
C GLN A 176 4.17 19.27 3.07
N ILE A 177 3.90 17.97 3.26
CA ILE A 177 3.73 17.38 4.59
C ILE A 177 5.01 17.48 5.42
N LEU A 178 6.17 17.25 4.82
CA LEU A 178 7.46 17.39 5.51
C LEU A 178 7.73 18.84 5.94
N ALA A 179 7.43 19.81 5.07
CA ALA A 179 7.54 21.24 5.42
C ALA A 179 6.57 21.63 6.56
N MET A 180 5.37 21.07 6.55
CA MET A 180 4.40 21.24 7.64
C MET A 180 4.89 20.63 8.94
N GLU A 181 5.43 19.41 8.90
CA GLU A 181 6.01 18.72 10.06
C GLU A 181 7.20 19.50 10.63
N GLU A 182 8.06 20.08 9.79
CA GLU A 182 9.15 20.94 10.25
C GLU A 182 8.62 22.18 10.99
N ALA A 183 7.56 22.81 10.47
CA ALA A 183 6.91 23.95 11.11
C ALA A 183 6.22 23.60 12.44
N THR A 184 5.57 22.43 12.53
CA THR A 184 4.83 22.02 13.75
C THR A 184 5.63 21.13 14.69
N SER A 185 6.82 20.71 14.27
CA SER A 185 7.78 19.80 14.91
C SER A 185 7.32 18.34 15.04
N GLN A 186 6.02 18.05 15.15
CA GLN A 186 5.46 16.70 15.33
C GLN A 186 4.00 16.62 14.81
N VAL A 187 3.49 15.39 14.67
CA VAL A 187 2.11 15.05 14.28
C VAL A 187 1.40 14.20 15.34
N TYR A 188 0.07 14.28 15.35
CA TYR A 188 -0.83 13.62 16.28
C TYR A 188 -1.65 12.55 15.57
N TRP A 189 -1.89 11.41 16.20
CA TRP A 189 -2.84 10.41 15.70
C TRP A 189 -3.56 9.70 16.84
N THR A 190 -4.70 9.12 16.52
CA THR A 190 -5.45 8.27 17.45
C THR A 190 -5.07 6.80 17.23
N ALA A 191 -5.31 5.93 18.22
CA ALA A 191 -5.15 4.48 18.04
C ALA A 191 -5.93 3.96 16.81
N GLY A 192 -7.15 4.47 16.59
CA GLY A 192 -7.99 4.14 15.45
C GLY A 192 -7.69 4.95 14.18
N GLY A 193 -8.22 4.50 13.05
CA GLY A 193 -8.15 5.21 11.77
C GLY A 193 -6.80 5.18 11.07
N LYS A 194 -6.76 5.77 9.87
CA LYS A 194 -5.61 5.80 8.96
C LYS A 194 -5.04 7.21 8.77
N VAL A 195 -5.39 8.14 9.66
CA VAL A 195 -5.15 9.57 9.47
C VAL A 195 -4.32 10.11 10.62
N PHE A 196 -3.32 10.93 10.30
CA PHE A 196 -2.60 11.75 11.25
C PHE A 196 -2.95 13.24 11.07
N HIS A 197 -2.67 14.03 12.09
CA HIS A 197 -3.11 15.41 12.27
C HIS A 197 -1.92 16.27 12.64
N ILE A 198 -1.88 17.49 12.11
CA ILE A 198 -0.83 18.48 12.44
C ILE A 198 -1.24 19.35 13.62
N TYR A 199 -2.55 19.53 13.81
CA TYR A 199 -3.12 20.33 14.89
C TYR A 199 -3.77 19.41 15.92
N GLU A 200 -3.38 19.56 17.19
CA GLU A 200 -3.98 18.87 18.33
C GLU A 200 -5.49 19.18 18.43
N ASP A 201 -5.89 20.42 18.13
CA ASP A 201 -7.28 20.89 18.23
C ASP A 201 -8.11 20.65 16.96
N CYS A 202 -7.70 19.70 16.13
CA CYS A 202 -8.49 19.32 14.97
C CYS A 202 -9.87 18.80 15.40
N GLN A 203 -10.94 19.30 14.78
CA GLN A 203 -12.32 18.90 15.11
C GLN A 203 -12.59 17.38 15.09
N HIS A 204 -11.81 16.63 14.30
CA HIS A 204 -11.92 15.17 14.20
C HIS A 204 -11.32 14.43 15.40
N LEU A 205 -10.53 15.11 16.23
CA LEU A 205 -9.92 14.57 17.45
C LEU A 205 -10.78 14.80 18.69
N ASN A 206 -11.80 15.67 18.62
CA ASN A 206 -12.63 16.07 19.78
C ASN A 206 -13.30 14.92 20.54
N ARG A 207 -13.49 13.77 19.91
CA ARG A 207 -14.11 12.57 20.50
C ARG A 207 -13.11 11.63 21.15
N THR A 208 -11.81 11.89 20.99
CA THR A 208 -10.74 11.02 21.45
C THR A 208 -10.14 11.56 22.74
N GLU A 209 -9.85 10.67 23.68
CA GLU A 209 -9.25 11.03 24.97
C GLU A 209 -7.73 10.94 24.93
N GLU A 210 -7.19 9.96 24.20
CA GLU A 210 -5.76 9.72 24.08
C GLU A 210 -5.25 9.96 22.67
N LEU A 211 -4.23 10.80 22.53
CA LEU A 211 -3.52 11.07 21.28
C LEU A 211 -2.09 10.58 21.39
N THR A 212 -1.62 9.90 20.36
CA THR A 212 -0.21 9.59 20.20
C THR A 212 0.46 10.73 19.43
N LEU A 213 1.63 11.14 19.91
CA LEU A 213 2.45 12.22 19.36
C LEU A 213 3.80 11.66 18.91
N GLY A 214 4.20 12.00 17.69
CA GLY A 214 5.49 11.61 17.12
C GLY A 214 5.74 12.21 15.75
N SER A 215 6.67 11.64 15.00
CA SER A 215 6.98 12.03 13.62
C SER A 215 5.98 11.44 12.61
N THR A 216 5.96 11.98 11.39
CA THR A 216 5.14 11.42 10.29
C THR A 216 5.53 9.97 9.98
N GLN A 217 6.82 9.63 10.12
CA GLN A 217 7.32 8.27 9.91
C GLN A 217 6.81 7.28 10.96
N GLU A 218 6.73 7.70 12.23
CA GLU A 218 6.15 6.89 13.29
C GLU A 218 4.64 6.72 13.10
N ALA A 219 3.95 7.76 12.64
CA ALA A 219 2.54 7.69 12.29
C ALA A 219 2.30 6.69 11.15
N GLU A 220 3.11 6.75 10.09
CA GLU A 220 3.03 5.81 8.95
C GLU A 220 3.31 4.37 9.40
N ALA A 221 4.34 4.16 10.24
CA ALA A 221 4.64 2.86 10.84
C ALA A 221 3.48 2.33 11.71
N ALA A 222 2.71 3.22 12.34
CA ALA A 222 1.48 2.91 13.07
C ALA A 222 0.23 2.77 12.16
N GLY A 223 0.40 2.71 10.84
CA GLY A 223 -0.68 2.54 9.87
C GLY A 223 -1.49 3.81 9.60
N LYS A 224 -0.94 4.99 9.90
CA LYS A 224 -1.55 6.29 9.58
C LYS A 224 -1.07 6.74 8.20
N GLU A 225 -1.82 6.28 7.20
CA GLU A 225 -1.49 6.40 5.78
C GLU A 225 -1.58 7.82 5.22
N ARG A 226 -2.31 8.77 5.84
CA ARG A 226 -2.53 10.10 5.24
C ARG A 226 -2.73 11.24 6.22
N LEU A 227 -2.44 12.46 5.76
CA LEU A 227 -2.77 13.68 6.48
C LEU A 227 -4.29 13.95 6.50
N CYS A 228 -4.78 14.52 7.60
CA CYS A 228 -6.15 14.99 7.70
C CYS A 228 -6.43 16.13 6.72
N LYS A 229 -7.40 15.95 5.81
CA LYS A 229 -7.82 16.97 4.83
C LYS A 229 -8.19 18.31 5.46
N THR A 230 -8.79 18.29 6.65
CA THR A 230 -9.11 19.51 7.39
C THR A 230 -7.87 20.22 7.92
N CYS A 231 -6.90 19.46 8.45
CA CYS A 231 -5.61 20.02 8.86
C CYS A 231 -4.87 20.61 7.66
N PHE A 232 -4.87 19.91 6.52
CA PHE A 232 -4.25 20.38 5.28
C PHE A 232 -4.82 21.73 4.83
N SER A 233 -6.15 21.81 4.65
CA SER A 233 -6.80 23.05 4.22
C SER A 233 -6.64 24.21 5.22
N ARG A 234 -6.58 23.92 6.52
CA ARG A 234 -6.31 24.94 7.55
C ARG A 234 -4.90 25.51 7.39
N HIS A 235 -3.91 24.65 7.23
CA HIS A 235 -2.52 25.06 7.11
C HIS A 235 -2.26 25.85 5.82
N GLU A 236 -2.85 25.45 4.69
CA GLU A 236 -2.77 26.23 3.44
C GLU A 236 -3.29 27.67 3.64
N LYS A 237 -4.40 27.84 4.36
CA LYS A 237 -4.96 29.17 4.65
C LYS A 237 -4.07 29.99 5.58
N GLU A 238 -3.48 29.36 6.60
CA GLU A 238 -2.57 30.03 7.53
C GLU A 238 -1.29 30.50 6.81
N GLN A 239 -0.72 29.69 5.91
CA GLN A 239 0.43 30.09 5.11
C GLN A 239 0.10 31.17 4.08
N ALA A 240 -1.04 31.06 3.39
CA ALA A 240 -1.48 32.10 2.46
C ALA A 240 -1.70 33.45 3.16
N ALA A 241 -2.21 33.44 4.40
CA ALA A 241 -2.34 34.65 5.21
C ALA A 241 -0.98 35.23 5.61
N ALA A 242 -0.03 34.38 6.02
CA ALA A 242 1.32 34.82 6.39
C ALA A 242 2.09 35.46 5.22
N GLN A 243 1.89 34.97 3.99
CA GLN A 243 2.51 35.54 2.77
C GLN A 243 1.93 36.88 2.33
N ILE A 244 0.76 37.29 2.84
CA ILE A 244 0.14 38.59 2.55
C ILE A 244 0.64 39.66 3.54
N GLU A 245 1.20 39.24 4.67
CA GLU A 245 1.73 40.12 5.72
C GLU A 245 3.23 40.46 5.56
N GLU A 246 3.94 39.78 4.64
CA GLU A 246 5.30 40.13 4.16
C GLU A 246 5.26 41.03 2.90
#